data_AF-A0A4Q5WLN9-F1
#
_entry.id   AF-A0A4Q5WLN9-F1
#
_cell.length_a   1.000
_cell.length_b   1.000
_cell.length_c   1.000
_cell.angle_alpha   90.00
_cell.angle_beta   90.00
_cell.angle_gamma   90.00
#
_symmetry.space_group_name_H-M   'P 1'
#
loop_
_entity.id
_entity.type
_entity.pdbx_description
1 polymer ?
#
loop_
_entity_poly.entity_id
_entity_poly.type
_entity_poly.pdbx_seq_one_letter_code
_entity_poly.pdbx_strand_id
1 'polypeptide(L)' 'MAQTVLKFNNLQDLAECMFQLNVRRPLLDYDLFTMTAELSAVQVERARDFRAQVLSPGACDLAGPDPQ' A
#
# COMPACT_ATOMS: atom_id res chain seq x y z
N MET A 1 14.70 4.48 1.28
CA MET A 1 13.64 3.94 0.41
C MET A 1 12.32 4.38 1.01
N ALA A 2 11.32 4.73 0.19
CA ALA A 2 10.08 5.34 0.68
C ALA A 2 9.01 4.26 0.86
N GLN A 3 8.46 4.13 2.06
CA GLN A 3 7.30 3.28 2.30
C GLN A 3 6.07 3.92 1.68
N THR A 4 5.40 3.20 0.78
CA THR A 4 4.20 3.64 0.07
C THR A 4 3.01 2.81 0.54
N VAL A 5 1.91 3.49 0.87
CA VAL A 5 0.64 2.83 1.18
C VAL A 5 -0.21 2.77 -0.07
N LEU A 6 -0.63 1.57 -0.43
CA LEU A 6 -1.55 1.30 -1.53
C LEU A 6 -2.87 0.79 -0.95
N LYS A 7 -3.99 1.40 -1.35
CA LYS A 7 -5.32 0.93 -1.02
C LYS A 7 -5.95 0.28 -2.24
N PHE A 8 -6.59 -0.86 -2.01
CA PHE A 8 -7.28 -1.63 -3.03
C PHE A 8 -8.77 -1.72 -2.69
N ASN A 9 -9.59 -1.98 -3.71
CA ASN A 9 -11.01 -2.20 -3.51
C ASN A 9 -11.33 -3.65 -3.13
N ASN A 10 -10.47 -4.60 -3.52
CA ASN A 10 -10.65 -6.01 -3.23
C ASN A 10 -9.30 -6.67 -2.91
N LEU A 11 -9.37 -7.80 -2.21
CA LEU A 11 -8.20 -8.63 -1.90
C LEU A 11 -7.52 -9.22 -3.13
N GLN A 12 -8.27 -9.46 -4.21
CA GLN A 12 -7.73 -10.00 -5.45
C GLN A 12 -6.74 -9.02 -6.11
N ASP A 13 -7.14 -7.75 -6.27
CA ASP A 13 -6.29 -6.70 -6.82
C ASP A 13 -5.02 -6.50 -5.97
N LEU A 14 -5.17 -6.56 -4.64
CA LEU A 14 -4.06 -6.46 -3.69
C LEU A 14 -3.06 -7.61 -3.85
N ALA A 15 -3.56 -8.86 -3.91
CA ALA A 15 -2.71 -10.05 -4.04
C ALA A 15 -2.00 -10.09 -5.40
N GLU A 16 -2.70 -9.73 -6.48
CA GLU A 16 -2.13 -9.66 -7.82
C GLU A 16 -1.03 -8.60 -7.89
N CYS A 17 -1.29 -7.40 -7.36
CA CYS A 17 -0.31 -6.32 -7.29
C CYS A 17 0.93 -6.72 -6.48
N MET A 18 0.76 -7.35 -5.32
CA MET A 18 1.86 -7.85 -4.48
C MET A 18 2.74 -8.85 -5.24
N PHE A 19 2.12 -9.80 -5.95
CA PHE A 19 2.81 -10.84 -6.70
C PHE A 19 3.54 -10.27 -7.92
N GLN A 20 2.87 -9.41 -8.70
CA GLN A 20 3.41 -8.77 -9.90
C GLN A 20 4.56 -7.80 -9.59
N LEU A 21 4.46 -7.05 -8.50
CA LEU A 21 5.50 -6.10 -8.08
C LEU A 21 6.64 -6.76 -7.31
N ASN A 22 6.54 -8.07 -7.01
CA ASN A 22 7.49 -8.86 -6.24
C ASN A 22 7.93 -8.15 -4.95
N VAL A 23 6.94 -7.64 -4.22
CA VAL A 23 7.14 -6.80 -3.05
C VAL A 23 7.76 -7.63 -1.92
N ARG A 24 8.90 -7.19 -1.39
CA ARG A 24 9.52 -7.85 -0.23
C ARG A 24 8.96 -7.28 1.06
N ARG A 25 8.38 -8.16 1.89
CA ARG A 25 7.82 -7.85 3.21
C ARG A 25 6.78 -6.71 3.20
N PRO A 26 5.70 -6.82 2.41
CA PRO A 26 4.58 -5.91 2.55
C PRO A 26 3.91 -6.09 3.92
N LEU A 27 3.51 -4.97 4.53
CA LEU A 27 2.53 -4.96 5.60
C LEU A 27 1.15 -4.96 4.97
N LEU A 28 0.30 -5.92 5.33
CA LEU A 28 -1.05 -6.05 4.79
C LEU A 28 -2.07 -5.75 5.89
N ASP A 29 -3.00 -4.86 5.58
CA ASP A 29 -4.16 -4.58 6.40
C ASP A 29 -5.41 -5.09 5.66
N TYR A 30 -5.95 -6.21 6.14
CA TYR A 30 -7.09 -6.89 5.53
C TYR A 30 -8.42 -6.21 5.83
N ASP A 31 -8.51 -5.42 6.91
CA ASP A 31 -9.71 -4.69 7.29
C ASP A 31 -9.90 -3.46 6.38
N LEU A 32 -8.79 -2.77 6.10
CA LEU A 32 -8.76 -1.55 5.29
C LEU A 32 -8.44 -1.81 3.80
N PHE A 33 -8.16 -3.06 3.44
CA PHE A 33 -7.68 -3.46 2.10
C PHE A 33 -6.46 -2.65 1.65
N THR A 34 -5.52 -2.43 2.58
CA THR A 34 -4.30 -1.66 2.29
C THR A 34 -3.05 -2.53 2.36
N MET A 35 -2.07 -2.17 1.54
CA MET A 35 -0.73 -2.74 1.54
C MET A 35 0.28 -1.61 1.71
N THR A 36 1.11 -1.71 2.73
CA THR A 36 2.25 -0.82 2.96
C THR A 36 3.52 -1.53 2.58
N ALA A 37 4.29 -0.94 1.66
CA ALA A 37 5.53 -1.53 1.23
C ALA A 37 6.53 -0.50 0.72
N GLU A 38 7.81 -0.86 0.75
CA GLU A 38 8.86 -0.08 0.11
C GLU A 38 8.80 -0.29 -1.41
N LEU A 39 8.22 0.68 -2.11
CA LEU A 39 8.05 0.66 -3.55
C LEU A 39 8.93 1.71 -4.21
N SER A 40 9.54 1.35 -5.35
CA SER A 40 10.22 2.29 -6.24
C SER A 40 9.20 3.08 -7.05
N ALA A 41 9.59 4.25 -7.59
CA ALA A 41 8.71 5.07 -8.42
C ALA A 41 8.04 4.26 -9.56
N VAL A 42 8.81 3.39 -10.23
CA VAL A 42 8.32 2.49 -11.29
C VAL A 42 7.26 1.49 -10.76
N GLN A 43 7.43 0.97 -9.54
CA GLN A 43 6.44 0.07 -8.94
C GLN A 43 5.17 0.82 -8.53
N VAL A 44 5.29 2.06 -8.08
CA VAL A 44 4.14 2.92 -7.77
C VAL A 44 3.34 3.25 -9.02
N GLU A 45 4.01 3.53 -10.15
CA GLU A 45 3.33 3.72 -11.42
C GLU A 45 2.61 2.44 -11.88
N ARG A 46 3.25 1.28 -11.75
CA ARG A 46 2.63 -0.01 -12.06
C ARG A 46 1.47 -0.35 -11.13
N ALA A 47 1.54 0.01 -9.85
CA ALA A 47 0.46 -0.23 -8.89
C ALA A 47 -0.86 0.45 -9.33
N ARG A 48 -0.79 1.60 -10.00
CA ARG A 48 -1.98 2.30 -10.53
C ARG A 48 -2.71 1.49 -11.59
N ASP A 49 -2.00 0.64 -12.34
CA ASP A 49 -2.59 -0.26 -13.34
C ASP A 49 -3.52 -1.30 -12.68
N PHE A 50 -3.16 -1.74 -11.46
CA PHE A 50 -3.95 -2.65 -10.62
C PHE A 50 -5.06 -1.95 -9.81
N ARG A 51 -5.51 -0.78 -10.28
CA ARG A 51 -6.54 0.04 -9.61
C ARG A 51 -6.20 0.41 -8.16
N ALA A 52 -4.92 0.37 -7.81
CA ALA A 52 -4.47 0.75 -6.47
C ALA A 52 -4.55 2.28 -6.32
N GLN A 53 -5.18 2.75 -5.25
CA GLN A 53 -5.05 4.13 -4.81
C GLN A 53 -3.75 4.28 -4.02
N VAL A 54 -2.87 5.15 -4.51
CA VAL A 54 -1.63 5.50 -3.82
C VAL A 54 -1.95 6.55 -2.76
N LEU A 55 -1.91 6.16 -1.48
CA LEU A 55 -2.26 7.03 -0.35
C LEU A 55 -1.10 7.92 0.14
N SER A 56 0.03 7.91 -0.59
CA SER A 56 1.28 8.66 -0.36
C SER A 56 2.36 7.90 0.41
N PRO A 57 3.64 8.24 0.14
CA PRO A 57 4.76 7.73 0.90
C PRO A 57 4.96 8.54 2.18
N GLY A 58 4.73 7.94 3.34
CA GLY A 58 5.07 8.55 4.63
C GLY A 58 3.94 9.24 5.39
N ALA A 59 2.79 8.60 5.51
CA ALA A 59 1.82 8.95 6.56
C ALA A 59 1.50 7.71 7.40
N CYS A 60 2.50 7.22 8.12
CA CYS A 60 2.24 6.66 9.45
C CYS A 60 2.07 7.86 10.40
N ASP A 61 1.02 8.66 10.18
CA ASP A 61 0.48 9.60 11.17
C ASP A 61 -0.84 9.00 11.66
N LEU A 62 -0.72 7.81 12.25
CA LEU A 62 -1.76 7.16 13.05
C LEU A 62 -1.17 6.86 14.42
N ALA A 63 -0.44 7.82 14.99
CA ALA A 63 -0.54 8.05 16.42
C ALA A 63 -1.83 8.88 16.58
N GLY A 64 -2.91 8.21 17.00
CA GLY A 64 -4.24 8.80 17.09
C GLY A 64 -4.26 10.09 17.92
N PRO A 65 -5.29 10.95 17.77
CA PRO A 65 -5.50 12.04 18.73
C PRO A 65 -5.63 11.42 20.12
N ASP A 66 -4.70 11.80 21.00
CA ASP A 66 -4.70 11.50 22.43
C ASP A 66 -6.13 11.71 22.97
N PRO A 67 -6.78 10.70 23.59
CA PRO A 67 -8.11 10.88 24.15
C PRO A 67 -8.03 11.73 25.43
N GLN A 68 -8.53 12.96 25.33
CA GLN A 68 -9.06 13.87 26.38
C GLN A 68 -8.46 13.85 27.79
#